data_AF-A0A6P8S4H7-F1
#
_entry.id   AF-A0A6P8S4H7-F1
#
_cell.length_a   1.000
_cell.length_b   1.000
_cell.length_c   1.000
_cell.angle_alpha   90.00
_cell.angle_beta   90.00
_cell.angle_gamma   90.00
#
_symmetry.space_group_name_H-M   'P 1'
#
loop_
_entity.id
_entity.type
_entity.pdbx_description
1 polymer ?
#
loop_
_entity_poly.entity_id
_entity_poly.type
_entity_poly.pdbx_seq_one_letter_code
_entity_poly.pdbx_strand_id
1 'polypeptide(L)'
;MDTTSRQKDVCVQTLQLAGSSDNPAVVLACERLSGVQQSEGCCSVSVDFSGLVTQESCCRFICELLKHVLYQRQQLPLPYDQLIYFLSRDHTSNRAMYYWKNNFGLCTESTDSLSLDNELILKKRRCTNLADSMKCHRVLAELEKLFGHLETLFSLTLVPRVLLLLGGSTVCPRELYEVNMEGIKLGNGEQSLKTSFCMQKIFRSLFSADVFSDLQSPAIMGAMLLVQGHRDCGIDWFRPKLAYKVPSRGWRLTINLSCCDMTLAPAIHDAATSTMQDYIWFQAPVTLKGFHE
;
A
#
# COMPACT_ATOMS: atom_id res chain seq x y z
N MET A 1 -5.92 0.23 51.39
CA MET A 1 -7.27 0.67 50.98
C MET A 1 -7.13 2.11 50.53
N ASP A 2 -7.18 2.36 49.22
CA ASP A 2 -7.93 3.48 48.65
C ASP A 2 -7.92 3.36 47.13
N THR A 3 -9.10 3.03 46.62
CA THR A 3 -9.47 2.95 45.20
C THR A 3 -9.93 4.32 44.74
N THR A 4 -9.22 4.95 43.80
CA THR A 4 -9.72 6.15 43.10
C THR A 4 -10.18 5.79 41.69
N SER A 5 -11.50 5.84 41.49
CA SER A 5 -12.16 5.65 40.20
C SER A 5 -11.89 6.82 39.24
N ARG A 6 -11.37 6.53 38.05
CA ARG A 6 -11.37 7.47 36.92
C ARG A 6 -12.71 7.40 36.20
N GLN A 7 -13.44 8.51 36.25
CA GLN A 7 -14.70 8.77 35.57
C GLN A 7 -14.43 8.93 34.06
N LYS A 8 -15.13 8.16 33.22
CA LYS A 8 -15.10 8.31 31.75
C LYS A 8 -16.16 9.32 31.36
N ASP A 9 -15.77 10.42 30.74
CA ASP A 9 -16.71 11.39 30.16
C ASP A 9 -17.27 10.84 28.84
N VAL A 10 -18.54 10.43 28.86
CA VAL A 10 -19.31 10.04 27.67
C VAL A 10 -20.05 11.28 27.17
N CYS A 11 -19.67 11.82 26.01
CA CYS A 11 -20.43 12.87 25.36
C CYS A 11 -21.47 12.23 24.42
N VAL A 12 -22.75 12.27 24.81
CA VAL A 12 -23.87 11.79 23.99
C VAL A 12 -24.37 12.96 23.14
N GLN A 13 -24.28 12.85 21.80
CA GLN A 13 -24.99 13.74 20.89
C GLN A 13 -26.19 13.01 20.28
N THR A 14 -27.39 13.49 20.61
CA THR A 14 -28.65 13.04 20.01
C THR A 14 -28.93 13.85 18.75
N LEU A 15 -28.85 13.22 17.58
CA LEU A 15 -29.39 13.79 16.35
C LEU A 15 -30.87 13.42 16.23
N GLN A 16 -31.76 14.41 16.38
CA GLN A 16 -33.17 14.24 16.07
C GLN A 16 -33.40 14.49 14.57
N LEU A 17 -33.73 13.43 13.83
CA LEU A 17 -34.35 13.54 12.51
C LEU A 17 -35.86 13.68 12.72
N ALA A 18 -36.42 14.81 12.28
CA ALA A 18 -37.86 15.03 12.28
C ALA A 18 -38.52 14.21 11.17
N GLY A 19 -39.47 13.33 11.53
CA GLY A 19 -40.42 12.74 10.58
C GLY A 19 -40.91 11.33 10.89
N SER A 20 -42.06 11.26 11.57
CA SER A 20 -43.12 10.22 11.46
C SER A 20 -42.82 8.74 11.79
N SER A 21 -43.38 8.33 12.95
CA SER A 21 -43.96 7.03 13.37
C SER A 21 -43.28 5.71 12.99
N ASP A 22 -42.92 4.98 14.05
CA ASP A 22 -42.66 3.53 14.13
C ASP A 22 -41.35 2.99 13.55
N ASN A 23 -40.26 3.23 14.28
CA ASN A 23 -39.14 2.28 14.39
C ASN A 23 -38.33 2.56 15.68
N PRO A 24 -37.80 1.54 16.38
CA PRO A 24 -36.96 1.74 17.54
C PRO A 24 -35.62 2.35 17.11
N ALA A 25 -35.26 3.48 17.73
CA ALA A 25 -34.00 4.17 17.48
C ALA A 25 -32.80 3.24 17.73
N VAL A 26 -32.08 2.90 16.67
CA VAL A 26 -30.79 2.22 16.78
C VAL A 26 -29.77 3.25 17.26
N VAL A 27 -29.43 3.20 18.54
CA VAL A 27 -28.34 3.99 19.11
C VAL A 27 -27.03 3.40 18.61
N LEU A 28 -26.49 3.98 17.54
CA LEU A 28 -25.10 3.76 17.14
C LEU A 28 -24.21 4.49 18.14
N ALA A 29 -23.75 3.78 19.16
CA ALA A 29 -22.67 4.23 20.02
C ALA A 29 -21.38 4.26 19.19
N CYS A 30 -21.08 5.43 18.62
CA CYS A 30 -19.76 5.72 18.09
C CYS A 30 -18.87 6.11 19.28
N GLU A 31 -18.10 5.17 19.80
CA GLU A 31 -17.02 5.49 20.72
C GLU A 31 -15.99 6.33 19.96
N ARG A 32 -16.06 7.66 20.14
CA ARG A 32 -14.90 8.52 19.88
C ARG A 32 -13.80 8.06 20.82
N LEU A 33 -12.80 7.37 20.29
CA LEU A 33 -11.49 7.27 20.91
C LEU A 33 -10.88 8.68 20.94
N SER A 34 -11.26 9.45 21.95
CA SER A 34 -10.69 10.75 22.25
C SER A 34 -9.23 10.57 22.68
N GLY A 35 -8.32 11.11 21.87
CA GLY A 35 -7.01 11.54 22.31
C GLY A 35 -5.99 10.42 22.55
N VAL A 36 -5.55 9.76 21.49
CA VAL A 36 -4.15 9.34 21.47
C VAL A 36 -3.36 10.57 21.04
N GLN A 37 -2.75 11.27 22.00
CA GLN A 37 -1.52 11.99 21.70
C GLN A 37 -0.58 10.94 21.11
N GLN A 38 -0.44 10.91 19.79
CA GLN A 38 0.53 10.03 19.14
C GLN A 38 1.90 10.48 19.62
N SER A 39 2.42 9.79 20.63
CA SER A 39 3.86 9.67 20.82
C SER A 39 4.46 9.30 19.46
N GLU A 40 5.57 9.92 19.09
CA GLU A 40 6.42 9.53 17.94
C GLU A 40 6.80 8.05 18.04
N GLY A 41 5.89 7.17 17.65
CA GLY A 41 5.95 5.73 17.85
C GLY A 41 5.54 5.04 16.56
N CYS A 42 6.38 4.10 16.12
CA CYS A 42 6.13 3.27 14.95
C CYS A 42 4.83 2.49 15.14
N CYS A 43 3.84 2.71 14.27
CA CYS A 43 2.66 1.85 14.22
C CYS A 43 3.03 0.50 13.58
N SER A 44 2.50 -0.60 14.09
CA SER A 44 2.69 -1.94 13.52
C SER A 44 1.35 -2.61 13.29
N VAL A 45 1.13 -3.11 12.08
CA VAL A 45 -0.08 -3.84 11.69
C VAL A 45 0.30 -5.24 11.24
N SER A 46 -0.27 -6.26 11.88
CA SER A 46 -0.08 -7.66 11.51
C SER A 46 -1.26 -8.17 10.69
N VAL A 47 -0.97 -8.91 9.62
CA VAL A 47 -1.96 -9.49 8.72
C VAL A 47 -1.63 -10.97 8.52
N ASP A 48 -2.45 -11.82 9.14
CA ASP A 48 -2.28 -13.27 9.05
C ASP A 48 -3.18 -13.87 7.97
N PHE A 49 -2.63 -14.52 6.95
CA PHE A 49 -3.38 -15.26 5.95
C PHE A 49 -3.67 -16.68 6.43
N SER A 50 -4.84 -17.23 6.08
CA SER A 50 -5.24 -18.59 6.46
C SER A 50 -4.68 -19.68 5.54
N GLY A 51 -3.68 -19.37 4.73
CA GLY A 51 -3.17 -20.24 3.69
C GLY A 51 -1.94 -19.66 2.99
N LEU A 52 -1.37 -20.44 2.08
CA LEU A 52 -0.18 -20.08 1.31
C LEU A 52 -0.50 -18.95 0.32
N VAL A 53 0.52 -18.23 -0.11
CA VAL A 53 0.40 -17.19 -1.15
C VAL A 53 1.42 -17.43 -2.26
N THR A 54 1.16 -16.93 -3.46
CA THR A 54 2.15 -17.01 -4.54
C THR A 54 3.18 -15.89 -4.43
N GLN A 55 4.36 -16.10 -5.02
CA GLN A 55 5.39 -15.06 -5.14
C GLN A 55 4.91 -13.87 -5.98
N GLU A 56 4.12 -14.12 -7.02
CA GLU A 56 3.43 -13.10 -7.81
C GLU A 56 2.46 -12.28 -6.94
N SER A 57 1.72 -12.93 -6.04
CA SER A 57 0.85 -12.23 -5.09
C SER A 57 1.65 -11.29 -4.19
N CYS A 58 2.81 -11.73 -3.69
CA CYS A 58 3.68 -10.88 -2.89
C CYS A 58 4.14 -9.64 -3.65
N CYS A 59 4.51 -9.78 -4.93
CA CYS A 59 4.84 -8.65 -5.78
C CYS A 59 3.65 -7.67 -5.90
N ARG A 60 2.44 -8.20 -6.13
CA ARG A 60 1.20 -7.40 -6.20
C ARG A 60 0.93 -6.67 -4.89
N PHE A 61 1.15 -7.32 -3.74
CA PHE A 61 0.98 -6.69 -2.42
C PHE A 61 1.86 -5.45 -2.29
N ILE A 62 3.13 -5.57 -2.66
CA ILE A 62 4.08 -4.45 -2.61
C ILE A 62 3.69 -3.33 -3.57
N CYS A 63 3.33 -3.66 -4.82
CA CYS A 63 2.92 -2.66 -5.80
C CYS A 63 1.69 -1.86 -5.31
N GLU A 64 0.68 -2.54 -4.80
CA GLU A 64 -0.55 -1.90 -4.30
C GLU A 64 -0.32 -1.10 -3.02
N LEU A 65 0.49 -1.61 -2.09
CA LEU A 65 0.88 -0.88 -0.89
C LEU A 65 1.68 0.38 -1.25
N LEU A 66 2.57 0.32 -2.24
CA LEU A 66 3.31 1.49 -2.71
C LEU A 66 2.36 2.55 -3.26
N LYS A 67 1.44 2.17 -4.15
CA LYS A 67 0.41 3.08 -4.70
C LYS A 67 -0.41 3.71 -3.57
N HIS A 68 -0.83 2.90 -2.60
CA HIS A 68 -1.65 3.35 -1.49
C HIS A 68 -0.90 4.34 -0.60
N VAL A 69 0.33 4.03 -0.18
CA VAL A 69 1.13 4.93 0.67
C VAL A 69 1.42 6.24 -0.07
N LEU A 70 1.78 6.19 -1.36
CA LEU A 70 2.03 7.41 -2.15
C LEU A 70 0.77 8.29 -2.25
N TYR A 71 -0.42 7.70 -2.36
CA TYR A 71 -1.66 8.47 -2.37
C TYR A 71 -2.00 9.04 -0.97
N GLN A 72 -1.98 8.20 0.08
CA GLN A 72 -2.30 8.63 1.45
C GLN A 72 -1.34 9.70 1.97
N ARG A 73 -0.06 9.60 1.61
CA ARG A 73 0.97 10.57 1.98
C ARG A 73 1.07 11.76 1.04
N GLN A 74 0.03 12.01 0.24
CA GLN A 74 -0.01 13.16 -0.66
C GLN A 74 1.33 13.24 -1.41
N GLN A 75 1.63 12.18 -2.16
CA GLN A 75 2.68 12.17 -3.19
C GLN A 75 2.06 11.98 -4.58
N LEU A 76 0.80 11.54 -4.65
CA LEU A 76 -0.02 11.50 -5.84
C LEU A 76 -1.33 12.26 -5.59
N PRO A 77 -1.85 13.05 -6.55
CA PRO A 77 -3.06 13.82 -6.35
C PRO A 77 -4.34 12.98 -6.38
N LEU A 78 -4.30 11.81 -7.02
CA LEU A 78 -5.38 10.82 -7.07
C LEU A 78 -4.81 9.41 -6.92
N PRO A 79 -5.63 8.42 -6.57
CA PRO A 79 -5.22 7.02 -6.60
C PRO A 79 -4.64 6.66 -7.96
N TYR A 80 -3.55 5.88 -7.96
CA TYR A 80 -2.81 5.52 -9.17
C TYR A 80 -3.71 5.05 -10.32
N ASP A 81 -4.67 4.16 -10.04
CA ASP A 81 -5.53 3.60 -11.09
C ASP A 81 -6.47 4.64 -11.71
N GLN A 82 -6.87 5.67 -10.95
CA GLN A 82 -7.62 6.80 -11.49
C GLN A 82 -6.74 7.67 -12.38
N LEU A 83 -5.48 7.91 -11.99
CA LEU A 83 -4.52 8.66 -12.81
C LEU A 83 -4.30 7.99 -14.18
N ILE A 84 -4.11 6.68 -14.20
CA ILE A 84 -3.97 5.92 -15.45
C ILE A 84 -5.20 6.07 -16.33
N TYR A 85 -6.41 6.00 -15.75
CA TYR A 85 -7.65 6.18 -16.49
C TYR A 85 -7.75 7.58 -17.14
N PHE A 86 -7.40 8.65 -16.40
CA PHE A 86 -7.43 10.01 -16.93
C PHE A 86 -6.42 10.22 -18.07
N LEU A 87 -5.19 9.72 -17.91
CA LEU A 87 -4.16 9.88 -18.95
C LEU A 87 -4.41 9.01 -20.18
N SER A 88 -5.00 7.82 -19.99
CA SER A 88 -5.37 6.92 -21.10
C SER A 88 -6.55 7.43 -21.92
N ARG A 89 -7.34 8.40 -21.40
CA ARG A 89 -8.36 9.10 -22.19
C ARG A 89 -7.77 10.20 -23.07
N ASP A 90 -6.65 10.78 -22.65
CA ASP A 90 -5.94 11.80 -23.43
C ASP A 90 -5.09 11.18 -24.55
N HIS A 91 -4.72 9.90 -24.44
CA HIS A 91 -3.97 9.16 -25.44
C HIS A 91 -4.69 7.87 -25.83
N THR A 92 -5.20 7.80 -27.06
CA THR A 92 -5.73 6.59 -27.72
C THR A 92 -4.64 5.52 -27.93
N SER A 93 -4.04 5.00 -26.86
CA SER A 93 -3.05 3.92 -26.91
C SER A 93 -3.63 2.65 -26.30
N ASN A 94 -4.01 1.71 -27.17
CA ASN A 94 -4.60 0.41 -26.84
C ASN A 94 -3.78 -0.41 -25.81
N ARG A 95 -2.49 -0.13 -25.64
CA ARG A 95 -1.55 -0.96 -24.88
C ARG A 95 -1.74 -0.87 -23.36
N ALA A 96 -2.09 0.30 -22.82
CA ALA A 96 -2.40 0.47 -21.39
C ALA A 96 -3.70 -0.24 -21.00
N MET A 97 -4.69 -0.25 -21.90
CA MET A 97 -5.96 -0.96 -21.73
C MET A 97 -5.79 -2.49 -21.65
N TYR A 98 -4.86 -3.07 -22.43
CA TYR A 98 -4.58 -4.51 -22.41
C TYR A 98 -3.89 -4.97 -21.12
N TYR A 99 -2.93 -4.20 -20.59
CA TYR A 99 -2.32 -4.49 -19.29
C TYR A 99 -3.33 -4.40 -18.14
N TRP A 100 -4.27 -3.45 -18.19
CA TRP A 100 -5.31 -3.29 -17.17
C TRP A 100 -6.33 -4.46 -17.18
N LYS A 101 -6.78 -4.89 -18.36
CA LYS A 101 -7.69 -6.04 -18.50
C LYS A 101 -7.10 -7.36 -18.01
N ASN A 102 -5.81 -7.59 -18.27
CA ASN A 102 -5.16 -8.85 -17.94
C ASN A 102 -4.75 -8.96 -16.46
N ASN A 103 -4.45 -7.84 -15.77
CA ASN A 103 -3.98 -7.86 -14.38
C ASN A 103 -5.08 -7.68 -13.32
N PHE A 104 -6.25 -7.14 -13.66
CA PHE A 104 -7.29 -6.81 -12.66
C PHE A 104 -8.62 -7.58 -12.77
N GLY A 105 -8.75 -8.53 -13.71
CA GLY A 105 -9.84 -9.52 -13.69
C GLY A 105 -11.24 -8.95 -13.43
N LEU A 106 -11.61 -7.85 -14.09
CA LEU A 106 -12.97 -7.33 -14.03
C LEU A 106 -13.80 -8.03 -15.11
N CYS A 107 -14.62 -9.01 -14.71
CA CYS A 107 -15.74 -9.45 -15.54
C CYS A 107 -16.70 -8.28 -15.70
N THR A 108 -16.77 -7.68 -16.87
CA THR A 108 -17.91 -6.86 -17.28
C THR A 108 -18.54 -7.51 -18.50
N GLU A 109 -19.40 -8.49 -18.25
CA GLU A 109 -20.55 -8.70 -19.14
C GLU A 109 -21.57 -7.58 -18.88
N SER A 110 -22.30 -7.22 -19.93
CA SER A 110 -23.27 -6.12 -20.06
C SER A 110 -22.69 -4.73 -20.29
N THR A 111 -22.39 -4.47 -21.56
CA THR A 111 -22.79 -3.22 -22.21
C THR A 111 -24.28 -3.01 -21.99
N ASP A 112 -24.68 -1.95 -21.29
CA ASP A 112 -25.92 -1.24 -21.59
C ASP A 112 -25.86 0.24 -21.16
N SER A 113 -26.02 1.07 -22.19
CA SER A 113 -26.59 2.43 -22.24
C SER A 113 -26.63 3.27 -20.95
N LEU A 114 -25.70 4.21 -20.78
CA LEU A 114 -25.90 5.39 -19.92
C LEU A 114 -25.38 6.69 -20.57
N SER A 115 -26.36 7.50 -20.95
CA SER A 115 -26.47 8.94 -21.24
C SER A 115 -25.22 9.82 -21.48
N LEU A 116 -25.30 10.57 -22.59
CA LEU A 116 -24.39 11.63 -23.06
C LEU A 116 -24.21 12.84 -22.11
N ASP A 117 -24.91 12.91 -20.98
CA ASP A 117 -24.94 14.14 -20.16
C ASP A 117 -23.81 14.22 -19.11
N ASN A 118 -23.23 13.08 -18.71
CA ASN A 118 -22.10 13.05 -17.78
C ASN A 118 -20.76 13.46 -18.43
N GLU A 119 -20.71 13.47 -19.77
CA GLU A 119 -19.49 13.78 -20.51
C GLU A 119 -19.11 15.28 -20.42
N LEU A 120 -20.10 16.16 -20.23
CA LEU A 120 -19.89 17.62 -20.15
C LEU A 120 -19.38 18.08 -18.77
N ILE A 121 -19.68 17.34 -17.70
CA ILE A 121 -19.24 17.68 -16.34
C ILE A 121 -17.79 17.23 -16.11
N LEU A 122 -17.39 16.05 -16.61
CA LEU A 122 -15.97 15.64 -16.61
C LEU A 122 -15.10 16.53 -17.51
N LYS A 123 -15.69 17.06 -18.57
CA LYS A 123 -15.05 17.99 -19.52
C LYS A 123 -14.73 19.36 -18.92
N LYS A 124 -15.19 19.71 -17.71
CA LYS A 124 -14.98 21.03 -17.09
C LYS A 124 -13.80 21.11 -16.09
N ARG A 125 -13.13 19.99 -15.80
CA ARG A 125 -11.80 19.95 -15.17
C ARG A 125 -10.68 19.68 -16.20
N ARG A 126 -10.87 20.18 -17.43
CA ARG A 126 -9.84 20.07 -18.48
C ARG A 126 -8.72 21.08 -18.20
N CYS A 127 -7.50 20.55 -18.03
CA CYS A 127 -6.23 21.28 -18.04
C CYS A 127 -6.07 22.38 -17.00
N THR A 128 -5.75 21.99 -15.77
CA THR A 128 -4.76 22.73 -14.99
C THR A 128 -3.38 22.40 -15.60
N ASN A 129 -2.92 23.27 -16.51
CA ASN A 129 -1.63 23.30 -17.22
C ASN A 129 -1.14 22.02 -17.96
N LEU A 130 -0.86 22.16 -19.27
CA LEU A 130 -0.11 21.18 -20.08
C LEU A 130 1.19 20.69 -19.39
N ALA A 131 1.89 21.59 -18.69
CA ALA A 131 3.11 21.25 -17.96
C ALA A 131 2.88 20.28 -16.80
N ASP A 132 1.72 20.33 -16.16
CA ASP A 132 1.37 19.48 -15.01
C ASP A 132 0.89 18.11 -15.49
N SER A 133 0.17 18.06 -16.62
CA SER A 133 -0.08 16.80 -17.35
C SER A 133 1.24 16.12 -17.74
N MET A 134 2.24 16.85 -18.24
CA MET A 134 3.54 16.27 -18.61
C MET A 134 4.35 15.77 -17.40
N LYS A 135 4.23 16.41 -16.22
CA LYS A 135 4.83 15.91 -14.97
C LYS A 135 4.13 14.62 -14.52
N CYS A 136 2.79 14.60 -14.56
CA CYS A 136 1.98 13.44 -14.24
C CYS A 136 2.36 12.22 -15.10
N HIS A 137 2.42 12.39 -16.42
CA HIS A 137 2.86 11.34 -17.36
C HIS A 137 4.26 10.80 -17.01
N ARG A 138 5.21 11.68 -16.68
CA ARG A 138 6.58 11.26 -16.32
C ARG A 138 6.59 10.45 -15.02
N VAL A 139 5.90 10.91 -13.98
CA VAL A 139 5.86 10.20 -12.69
C VAL A 139 5.17 8.85 -12.84
N LEU A 140 4.08 8.76 -13.61
CA LEU A 140 3.41 7.49 -13.88
C LEU A 140 4.28 6.53 -14.70
N ALA A 141 4.99 7.02 -15.73
CA ALA A 141 5.92 6.20 -16.50
C ALA A 141 7.07 5.64 -15.63
N GLU A 142 7.60 6.44 -14.70
CA GLU A 142 8.61 5.97 -13.74
C GLU A 142 8.03 4.94 -12.74
N LEU A 143 6.78 5.11 -12.32
CA LEU A 143 6.07 4.13 -11.49
C LEU A 143 5.82 2.81 -12.23
N GLU A 144 5.32 2.86 -13.46
CA GLU A 144 5.14 1.67 -14.31
C GLU A 144 6.45 0.92 -14.51
N LYS A 145 7.52 1.67 -14.81
CA LYS A 145 8.87 1.11 -14.92
C LYS A 145 9.30 0.45 -13.61
N LEU A 146 9.11 1.12 -12.47
CA LEU A 146 9.45 0.56 -11.16
C LEU A 146 8.68 -0.75 -10.90
N PHE A 147 7.38 -0.80 -11.20
CA PHE A 147 6.56 -2.01 -11.04
C PHE A 147 7.04 -3.16 -11.92
N GLY A 148 7.40 -2.90 -13.18
CA GLY A 148 7.96 -3.94 -14.06
C GLY A 148 9.29 -4.53 -13.55
N HIS A 149 10.15 -3.69 -12.95
CA HIS A 149 11.40 -4.18 -12.35
C HIS A 149 11.16 -4.91 -11.02
N LEU A 150 10.13 -4.53 -10.26
CA LEU A 150 9.69 -5.31 -9.10
C LEU A 150 9.21 -6.70 -9.53
N GLU A 151 8.35 -6.80 -10.55
CA GLU A 151 7.90 -8.10 -11.08
C GLU A 151 9.07 -8.98 -11.52
N THR A 152 10.09 -8.39 -12.16
CA THR A 152 11.33 -9.09 -12.53
C THR A 152 12.10 -9.56 -11.29
N LEU A 153 12.33 -8.68 -10.31
CA LEU A 153 13.06 -9.02 -9.08
C LEU A 153 12.34 -10.12 -8.29
N PHE A 154 11.02 -10.01 -8.14
CA PHE A 154 10.19 -11.03 -7.50
C PHE A 154 10.16 -12.33 -8.29
N SER A 155 10.49 -12.37 -9.58
CA SER A 155 10.61 -13.63 -10.32
C SER A 155 11.98 -14.30 -10.10
N LEU A 156 12.99 -13.54 -9.69
CA LEU A 156 14.38 -14.00 -9.54
C LEU A 156 14.74 -14.40 -8.10
N THR A 157 14.10 -13.80 -7.10
CA THR A 157 14.42 -14.04 -5.68
C THR A 157 13.19 -13.90 -4.80
N LEU A 158 13.21 -14.56 -3.65
CA LEU A 158 12.32 -14.22 -2.55
C LEU A 158 12.65 -12.81 -2.05
N VAL A 159 11.63 -12.15 -1.49
CA VAL A 159 11.74 -10.79 -0.97
C VAL A 159 11.21 -10.79 0.46
N PRO A 160 12.08 -10.88 1.48
CA PRO A 160 11.64 -10.93 2.86
C PRO A 160 11.15 -9.57 3.35
N ARG A 161 11.77 -8.46 2.93
CA ARG A 161 11.41 -7.12 3.41
C ARG A 161 11.51 -6.06 2.31
N VAL A 162 10.63 -5.08 2.38
CA VAL A 162 10.60 -3.91 1.50
C VAL A 162 10.48 -2.64 2.34
N LEU A 163 11.25 -1.61 1.99
CA LEU A 163 11.21 -0.30 2.59
C LEU A 163 10.81 0.76 1.56
N LEU A 164 9.80 1.54 1.89
CA LEU A 164 9.50 2.80 1.21
C LEU A 164 9.92 3.96 2.11
N LEU A 165 10.86 4.76 1.61
CA LEU A 165 11.39 5.93 2.31
C LEU A 165 10.86 7.20 1.63
N LEU A 166 10.23 8.10 2.38
CA LEU A 166 9.81 9.41 1.89
C LEU A 166 10.68 10.51 2.49
N GLY A 167 11.22 11.37 1.63
CA GLY A 167 12.01 12.54 1.99
C GLY A 167 13.38 12.22 2.61
N GLY A 168 14.22 13.24 2.74
CA GLY A 168 15.55 13.09 3.34
C GLY A 168 16.49 12.23 2.49
N SER A 169 17.23 11.33 3.15
CA SER A 169 18.17 10.39 2.51
C SER A 169 17.86 8.96 2.91
N THR A 170 18.49 7.97 2.27
CA THR A 170 18.31 6.56 2.64
C THR A 170 18.74 6.25 4.07
N VAL A 171 19.68 7.02 4.63
CA VAL A 171 20.19 6.81 6.02
C VAL A 171 19.34 7.55 7.06
N CYS A 172 18.74 8.68 6.67
CA CYS A 172 17.91 9.50 7.55
C CYS A 172 16.67 9.98 6.77
N PRO A 173 15.67 9.11 6.58
CA PRO A 173 14.43 9.46 5.89
C PRO A 173 13.56 10.34 6.78
N ARG A 174 12.63 11.09 6.18
CA ARG A 174 11.59 11.78 6.97
C ARG A 174 10.53 10.79 7.43
N GLU A 175 10.16 9.87 6.54
CA GLU A 175 9.18 8.82 6.80
C GLU A 175 9.66 7.49 6.22
N LEU A 176 9.43 6.41 6.95
CA LEU A 176 9.83 5.05 6.62
C LEU A 176 8.62 4.13 6.84
N TYR A 177 8.30 3.40 5.78
CA TYR A 177 7.27 2.37 5.74
C TYR A 177 7.94 1.03 5.43
N GLU A 178 7.70 0.05 6.28
CA GLU A 178 8.20 -1.31 6.08
C GLU A 178 7.06 -2.27 5.75
N VAL A 179 7.30 -3.15 4.79
CA VAL A 179 6.51 -4.37 4.60
C VAL A 179 7.43 -5.55 4.90
N ASN A 180 7.13 -6.26 5.97
CA ASN A 180 7.80 -7.48 6.39
C ASN A 180 7.00 -8.69 5.90
N MET A 181 7.64 -9.53 5.10
CA MET A 181 7.09 -10.74 4.48
C MET A 181 7.85 -12.00 4.91
N GLU A 182 8.71 -11.94 5.93
CA GLU A 182 9.44 -13.11 6.44
C GLU A 182 8.51 -14.21 6.97
N GLY A 183 7.31 -13.83 7.44
CA GLY A 183 6.28 -14.77 7.90
C GLY A 183 5.45 -15.41 6.79
N ILE A 184 5.66 -15.02 5.52
CA ILE A 184 4.90 -15.54 4.39
C ILE A 184 5.42 -16.93 4.01
N LYS A 185 4.48 -17.86 3.79
CA LYS A 185 4.74 -19.18 3.21
C LYS A 185 4.25 -19.24 1.77
N LEU A 186 5.14 -19.64 0.86
CA LEU A 186 4.84 -19.68 -0.57
C LEU A 186 4.18 -21.00 -0.99
N GLY A 187 3.16 -20.89 -1.84
CA GLY A 187 2.47 -22.02 -2.45
C GLY A 187 2.60 -22.03 -3.97
N ASN A 188 2.32 -23.19 -4.56
CA ASN A 188 2.38 -23.44 -6.00
C ASN A 188 1.02 -23.15 -6.70
N GLY A 189 0.50 -21.93 -6.58
CA GLY A 189 -0.69 -21.48 -7.33
C GLY A 189 -2.03 -22.14 -6.93
N GLU A 190 -2.18 -23.44 -7.13
CA GLU A 190 -3.40 -24.22 -6.85
C GLU A 190 -3.73 -24.28 -5.35
N GLN A 191 -2.69 -24.34 -4.51
CA GLN A 191 -2.83 -24.35 -3.04
C GLN A 191 -2.77 -22.96 -2.43
N SER A 192 -2.64 -21.92 -3.27
CA SER A 192 -2.46 -20.55 -2.82
C SER A 192 -3.79 -19.81 -2.76
N LEU A 193 -3.90 -18.93 -1.78
CA LEU A 193 -5.01 -18.00 -1.68
C LEU A 193 -5.04 -17.07 -2.89
N LYS A 194 -6.26 -16.69 -3.30
CA LYS A 194 -6.44 -15.67 -4.33
C LYS A 194 -5.85 -14.34 -3.87
N THR A 195 -5.07 -13.70 -4.73
CA THR A 195 -4.41 -12.41 -4.47
C THR A 195 -5.41 -11.34 -4.00
N SER A 196 -6.61 -11.30 -4.61
CA SER A 196 -7.66 -10.33 -4.27
C SER A 196 -8.14 -10.48 -2.82
N PHE A 197 -8.26 -11.71 -2.32
CA PHE A 197 -8.66 -11.97 -0.93
C PHE A 197 -7.60 -11.47 0.05
N CYS A 198 -6.32 -11.79 -0.22
CA CYS A 198 -5.20 -11.30 0.59
C CYS A 198 -5.12 -9.77 0.59
N MET A 199 -5.23 -9.15 -0.58
CA MET A 199 -5.23 -7.68 -0.73
C MET A 199 -6.36 -7.01 0.04
N GLN A 200 -7.57 -7.55 -0.04
CA GLN A 200 -8.70 -7.03 0.73
C GLN A 200 -8.43 -7.15 2.22
N LYS A 201 -7.86 -8.27 2.68
CA LYS A 201 -7.51 -8.46 4.10
C LYS A 201 -6.45 -7.44 4.54
N ILE A 202 -5.40 -7.23 3.76
CA ILE A 202 -4.35 -6.23 4.03
C ILE A 202 -4.99 -4.84 4.21
N PHE A 203 -5.74 -4.36 3.21
CA PHE A 203 -6.30 -3.01 3.27
C PHE A 203 -7.39 -2.85 4.33
N ARG A 204 -8.17 -3.90 4.63
CA ARG A 204 -9.09 -3.88 5.76
C ARG A 204 -8.36 -3.73 7.09
N SER A 205 -7.26 -4.47 7.30
CA SER A 205 -6.46 -4.34 8.52
C SER A 205 -5.82 -2.95 8.65
N LEU A 206 -5.29 -2.40 7.55
CA LEU A 206 -4.72 -1.04 7.54
C LEU A 206 -5.78 0.02 7.84
N PHE A 207 -6.96 -0.11 7.25
CA PHE A 207 -8.07 0.80 7.47
C PHE A 207 -8.57 0.74 8.92
N SER A 208 -8.73 -0.47 9.48
CA SER A 208 -9.17 -0.64 10.87
C SER A 208 -8.16 -0.13 11.89
N ALA A 209 -6.86 -0.16 11.56
CA ALA A 209 -5.80 0.38 12.41
C ALA A 209 -5.60 1.90 12.27
N ASP A 210 -6.31 2.55 11.34
CA ASP A 210 -6.31 4.00 11.13
C ASP A 210 -4.90 4.64 11.01
N VAL A 211 -4.01 3.95 10.32
CA VAL A 211 -2.55 4.24 10.30
C VAL A 211 -2.16 5.45 9.45
N PHE A 212 -3.09 6.02 8.69
CA PHE A 212 -2.88 7.19 7.82
C PHE A 212 -3.71 8.41 8.25
N SER A 213 -4.14 8.45 9.51
CA SER A 213 -4.99 9.51 10.09
C SER A 213 -4.31 10.87 10.31
N ASP A 214 -3.11 11.09 9.76
CA ASP A 214 -2.38 12.34 9.93
C ASP A 214 -3.21 13.53 9.40
N LEU A 215 -3.54 14.47 10.30
CA LEU A 215 -4.27 15.70 9.95
C LEU A 215 -3.40 16.72 9.20
N GLN A 216 -2.07 16.56 9.25
CA GLN A 216 -1.13 17.44 8.56
C GLN A 216 -0.89 16.96 7.13
N SER A 217 -1.11 17.85 6.16
CA SER A 217 -0.71 17.66 4.77
C SER A 217 0.82 17.59 4.70
N PRO A 218 1.42 16.43 4.36
CA PRO A 218 2.86 16.32 4.21
C PRO A 218 3.32 17.09 2.97
N ALA A 219 4.53 17.63 3.02
CA ALA A 219 5.14 18.24 1.84
C ALA A 219 5.37 17.20 0.73
N ILE A 220 5.43 17.65 -0.51
CA ILE A 220 5.92 16.83 -1.62
C ILE A 220 7.35 16.38 -1.32
N MET A 221 7.57 15.07 -1.36
CA MET A 221 8.83 14.41 -1.04
C MET A 221 9.29 13.53 -2.18
N GLY A 222 10.59 13.23 -2.20
CA GLY A 222 11.13 12.14 -3.01
C GLY A 222 10.89 10.80 -2.30
N ALA A 223 10.37 9.82 -3.02
CA ALA A 223 10.19 8.46 -2.55
C ALA A 223 11.28 7.55 -3.11
N MET A 224 11.91 6.78 -2.22
CA MET A 224 12.96 5.80 -2.54
C MET A 224 12.50 4.42 -2.10
N LEU A 225 12.72 3.42 -2.94
CA LEU A 225 12.38 2.03 -2.65
C LEU A 225 13.66 1.22 -2.40
N LEU A 226 13.67 0.47 -1.30
CA LEU A 226 14.67 -0.56 -1.03
C LEU A 226 13.98 -1.91 -0.83
N VAL A 227 14.57 -2.95 -1.38
CA VAL A 227 14.02 -4.30 -1.41
C VAL A 227 15.12 -5.26 -1.00
N GLN A 228 14.84 -6.23 -0.13
CA GLN A 228 15.78 -7.32 0.13
C GLN A 228 15.66 -8.41 -0.93
N GLY A 229 16.80 -8.97 -1.31
CA GLY A 229 16.86 -10.11 -2.21
C GLY A 229 18.17 -10.88 -2.03
N HIS A 230 18.21 -12.10 -2.54
CA HIS A 230 19.44 -12.89 -2.54
C HIS A 230 20.54 -12.17 -3.32
N ARG A 231 21.76 -12.12 -2.78
CA ARG A 231 22.90 -11.41 -3.40
C ARG A 231 23.18 -11.80 -4.85
N ASP A 232 22.97 -13.07 -5.18
CA ASP A 232 23.26 -13.65 -6.50
C ASP A 232 22.00 -13.82 -7.37
N CYS A 233 20.91 -13.08 -7.10
CA CYS A 233 19.66 -13.20 -7.88
C CYS A 233 19.78 -12.68 -9.33
N GLY A 234 20.89 -12.03 -9.69
CA GLY A 234 21.16 -11.56 -11.05
C GLY A 234 20.37 -10.32 -11.48
N ILE A 235 19.71 -9.62 -10.55
CA ILE A 235 19.03 -8.36 -10.85
C ILE A 235 20.06 -7.25 -11.15
N ASP A 236 19.86 -6.54 -12.26
CA ASP A 236 20.82 -5.52 -12.77
C ASP A 236 20.33 -4.08 -12.57
N TRP A 237 19.00 -3.88 -12.59
CA TRP A 237 18.39 -2.56 -12.50
C TRP A 237 18.48 -1.97 -11.09
N PHE A 238 18.20 -2.78 -10.07
CA PHE A 238 18.37 -2.36 -8.68
C PHE A 238 19.85 -2.35 -8.29
N ARG A 239 20.26 -1.35 -7.50
CA ARG A 239 21.64 -1.19 -7.07
C ARG A 239 21.86 -1.85 -5.71
N PRO A 240 22.79 -2.82 -5.58
CA PRO A 240 23.08 -3.44 -4.29
C PRO A 240 23.69 -2.43 -3.31
N LYS A 241 23.30 -2.54 -2.04
CA LYS A 241 23.71 -1.69 -0.92
C LYS A 241 24.20 -2.54 0.24
N LEU A 242 25.39 -3.15 0.07
CA LEU A 242 25.99 -4.10 1.02
C LEU A 242 26.18 -3.53 2.44
N ALA A 243 26.46 -2.23 2.56
CA ALA A 243 26.70 -1.56 3.83
C ALA A 243 25.45 -0.85 4.41
N TYR A 244 24.28 -1.01 3.77
CA TYR A 244 23.08 -0.33 4.23
C TYR A 244 22.58 -0.92 5.55
N LYS A 245 22.23 -0.01 6.47
CA LYS A 245 21.56 -0.33 7.73
C LYS A 245 20.22 0.38 7.74
N VAL A 246 19.17 -0.33 8.17
CA VAL A 246 17.83 0.25 8.27
C VAL A 246 17.88 1.44 9.24
N PRO A 247 17.36 2.61 8.87
CA PRO A 247 17.32 3.78 9.72
C PRO A 247 16.61 3.50 11.06
N SER A 248 17.10 4.08 12.15
CA SER A 248 16.47 3.98 13.47
C SER A 248 15.39 5.05 13.70
N ARG A 249 15.24 6.01 12.78
CA ARG A 249 14.31 7.14 12.87
C ARG A 249 13.44 7.21 11.62
N GLY A 250 12.34 7.96 11.73
CA GLY A 250 11.39 8.17 10.63
C GLY A 250 10.37 7.05 10.49
N TRP A 251 10.36 6.05 11.37
CA TRP A 251 9.38 4.96 11.33
C TRP A 251 7.95 5.48 11.45
N ARG A 252 7.13 5.19 10.44
CA ARG A 252 5.70 5.48 10.45
C ARG A 252 4.87 4.23 10.61
N LEU A 253 5.17 3.20 9.82
CA LEU A 253 4.38 1.99 9.76
C LEU A 253 5.24 0.77 9.41
N THR A 254 5.00 -0.32 10.13
CA THR A 254 5.46 -1.66 9.76
C THR A 254 4.26 -2.55 9.49
N ILE A 255 4.19 -3.16 8.32
CA ILE A 255 3.15 -4.12 7.93
C ILE A 255 3.78 -5.52 7.99
N ASN A 256 3.39 -6.33 8.95
CA ASN A 256 3.86 -7.72 9.07
C ASN A 256 2.86 -8.65 8.39
N LEU A 257 3.31 -9.34 7.34
CA LEU A 257 2.53 -10.31 6.61
C LEU A 257 2.99 -11.73 6.98
N SER A 258 2.04 -12.56 7.36
CA SER A 258 2.29 -13.93 7.82
C SER A 258 1.23 -14.89 7.32
N CYS A 259 1.55 -16.18 7.24
CA CYS A 259 0.57 -17.25 7.01
C CYS A 259 0.37 -18.03 8.31
N CYS A 260 -0.87 -18.07 8.83
CA CYS A 260 -1.24 -18.97 9.92
C CYS A 260 -1.17 -20.41 9.41
N ASP A 261 -0.39 -21.24 10.10
CA ASP A 261 -0.32 -22.67 9.85
C ASP A 261 -1.38 -23.38 10.68
N MET A 262 -2.38 -24.00 10.03
CA MET A 262 -3.26 -24.95 10.71
C MET A 262 -2.80 -26.39 10.48
N THR A 263 -1.76 -26.61 9.68
CA THR A 263 -1.31 -27.95 9.28
C THR A 263 0.21 -27.97 9.14
N LEU A 264 0.91 -27.92 10.28
CA LEU A 264 2.13 -28.65 10.63
C LEU A 264 2.93 -27.89 11.71
N ALA A 265 3.10 -28.54 12.87
CA ALA A 265 3.99 -28.13 13.95
C ALA A 265 5.48 -28.27 13.52
N PRO A 266 6.43 -27.69 14.27
CA PRO A 266 7.66 -27.10 13.76
C PRO A 266 8.72 -28.15 13.46
N ALA A 267 9.12 -28.31 12.20
CA ALA A 267 10.27 -29.12 11.82
C ALA A 267 11.32 -28.37 10.99
N ILE A 268 11.15 -27.06 10.72
CA ILE A 268 12.07 -26.30 9.84
C ILE A 268 12.29 -24.89 10.38
N HIS A 269 12.71 -24.75 11.64
CA HIS A 269 13.15 -23.44 12.17
C HIS A 269 14.67 -23.23 12.10
N ASP A 270 15.47 -24.30 11.92
CA ASP A 270 16.94 -24.18 11.93
C ASP A 270 17.58 -24.00 10.54
N ALA A 271 16.87 -24.27 9.44
CA ALA A 271 17.40 -24.06 8.09
C ALA A 271 17.16 -22.62 7.57
N ALA A 272 16.07 -21.97 7.98
CA ALA A 272 15.63 -20.68 7.45
C ALA A 272 16.47 -19.49 7.93
N THR A 273 17.13 -19.60 9.08
CA THR A 273 18.01 -18.54 9.62
C THR A 273 19.38 -18.50 8.93
N SER A 274 19.83 -19.62 8.34
CA SER A 274 21.08 -19.65 7.56
C SER A 274 20.89 -19.07 6.15
N THR A 275 19.74 -19.31 5.50
CA THR A 275 19.48 -18.87 4.12
C THR A 275 19.29 -17.36 3.98
N MET A 276 18.89 -16.66 5.05
CA MET A 276 18.70 -15.21 5.04
C MET A 276 20.01 -14.42 5.19
N GLN A 277 21.13 -15.06 5.54
CA GLN A 277 22.44 -14.40 5.69
C GLN A 277 22.98 -13.85 4.35
N ASP A 278 22.53 -14.43 3.24
CA ASP A 278 22.95 -14.02 1.89
C ASP A 278 22.06 -12.93 1.27
N TYR A 279 21.04 -12.47 2.00
CA TYR A 279 20.14 -11.42 1.53
C TYR A 279 20.73 -10.04 1.79
N ILE A 280 20.70 -9.21 0.76
CA ILE A 280 21.23 -7.83 0.80
C ILE A 280 20.15 -6.85 0.37
N TRP A 281 20.35 -5.59 0.73
CA TRP A 281 19.47 -4.50 0.30
C TRP A 281 19.80 -4.07 -1.13
N PHE A 282 18.75 -3.94 -1.93
CA PHE A 282 18.78 -3.42 -3.29
C PHE A 282 17.97 -2.12 -3.34
N GLN A 283 18.56 -1.04 -3.84
CA GLN A 283 17.88 0.27 -3.96
C GLN A 283 17.48 0.52 -5.41
N ALA A 284 16.25 0.98 -5.64
CA ALA A 284 15.84 1.47 -6.95
C ALA A 284 16.71 2.67 -7.36
N PRO A 285 17.21 2.72 -8.62
CA PRO A 285 18.08 3.80 -9.09
C PRO A 285 17.32 5.13 -9.31
N VAL A 286 15.99 5.10 -9.19
CA VAL A 286 15.11 6.25 -9.40
C VAL A 286 14.52 6.71 -8.07
N THR A 287 14.39 8.04 -7.92
CA THR A 287 13.65 8.66 -6.81
C THR A 287 12.37 9.25 -7.39
N LEU A 288 11.22 8.69 -7.00
CA LEU A 288 9.93 9.17 -7.46
C LEU A 288 9.62 10.49 -6.76
N LYS A 289 9.43 11.58 -7.49
CA LYS A 289 9.04 12.85 -6.89
C LYS A 289 7.52 12.90 -6.84
N GLY A 290 6.97 13.15 -5.65
CA GLY A 290 5.56 13.43 -5.52
C GLY A 290 5.14 14.69 -6.29
N PHE A 291 3.84 14.85 -6.51
CA PHE A 291 3.28 16.06 -7.10
C PHE A 291 1.86 16.30 -6.60
N HIS A 292 1.49 17.58 -6.44
CA HIS A 292 0.15 18.04 -6.09
C HIS A 292 -0.27 19.19 -6.99
N GLU A 293 -1.58 19.33 -7.11
CA GLU A 293 -2.30 20.50 -7.63
C GLU A 293 -3.28 21.00 -6.56
#